data_AF-A0A3M0KTQ3-F1
#
_entry.id   AF-A0A3M0KTQ3-F1
#
_cell.length_a   1.000
_cell.length_b   1.000
_cell.length_c   1.000
_cell.angle_alpha   90.00
_cell.angle_beta   90.00
_cell.angle_gamma   90.00
#
_symmetry.space_group_name_H-M   'P 1'
#
loop_
_entity.id
_entity.type
_entity.pdbx_description
1 polymer ?
#
loop_
_entity_poly.entity_id
_entity_poly.type
_entity_poly.pdbx_seq_one_letter_code
_entity_poly.pdbx_strand_id
1 'polypeptide(L)'
;MVLFGDDSVEVHYAGGSRLLLSPCGSEYLYEAALPAAAHPLQPAQTTRQRVAFVVSAYREQLLRALDFRNTFSSRPYLPSRVIPPERKKILLSDIVEIKWPDPATADLTRCLDNGSVKISSIDGYAHLYLSELQQEFTVEFLCKVSETDGREMLPVLLHEKVIPSIGRLIVYSDHKVHAVFGIG
;
A
#
# COMPACT_ATOMS: atom_id res chain seq x y z
N MET A 1 5.44 -14.08 20.16
CA MET A 1 4.48 -14.04 19.04
C MET A 1 4.81 -15.21 18.13
N VAL A 2 3.79 -15.88 17.60
CA VAL A 2 3.95 -17.04 16.70
C VAL A 2 3.22 -16.69 15.41
N LEU A 3 3.88 -16.91 14.27
CA LEU A 3 3.29 -16.83 12.94
C LEU A 3 3.07 -18.24 12.43
N PHE A 4 1.85 -18.57 12.04
CA PHE A 4 1.51 -19.87 11.47
C PHE A 4 1.70 -19.88 9.95
N GLY A 5 1.75 -21.09 9.37
CA GLY A 5 1.92 -21.26 7.92
C GLY A 5 0.77 -20.71 7.08
N ASP A 6 -0.37 -20.39 7.69
CA ASP A 6 -1.51 -19.72 7.06
C ASP A 6 -1.47 -18.19 7.24
N ASP A 7 -0.34 -17.61 7.67
CA ASP A 7 -0.15 -16.18 7.99
C ASP A 7 -0.97 -15.67 9.19
N SER A 8 -1.66 -16.54 9.94
CA SER A 8 -2.28 -16.15 11.20
C SER A 8 -1.23 -15.91 12.28
N VAL A 9 -1.49 -14.99 13.21
CA VAL A 9 -0.56 -14.64 14.29
C VAL A 9 -1.21 -14.85 15.64
N GLU A 10 -0.48 -15.49 16.55
CA GLU A 10 -0.84 -15.63 17.95
C GLU A 10 0.14 -14.91 18.87
N VAL A 11 -0.41 -14.15 19.81
CA VAL A 11 0.33 -13.36 20.78
C VAL A 11 -0.13 -13.72 22.18
N HIS A 12 0.81 -14.20 22.99
CA HIS A 12 0.61 -14.37 24.43
C HIS A 12 1.22 -13.17 25.16
N TYR A 13 0.41 -12.51 26.00
CA TYR A 13 0.86 -11.39 26.82
C TYR A 13 1.21 -11.87 28.23
N ALA A 14 2.09 -11.12 28.91
CA ALA A 14 2.55 -11.45 30.26
C ALA A 14 1.40 -11.58 31.29
N GLY A 15 0.25 -10.93 31.04
CA GLY A 15 -0.94 -11.05 31.88
C GLY A 15 -1.76 -12.32 31.66
N GLY A 16 -1.34 -13.24 30.79
CA GLY A 16 -2.08 -14.46 30.45
C GLY A 16 -3.18 -14.26 29.41
N SER A 17 -3.38 -13.04 28.91
CA SER A 17 -4.28 -12.78 27.79
C SER A 17 -3.66 -13.15 26.46
N ARG A 18 -4.52 -13.40 25.48
CA ARG A 18 -4.13 -13.88 24.16
C ARG A 18 -4.76 -13.04 23.06
N LEU A 19 -4.03 -12.80 21.98
CA LEU A 19 -4.54 -12.17 20.77
C LEU A 19 -4.23 -13.06 19.58
N LEU A 20 -5.27 -13.38 18.81
CA LEU A 20 -5.21 -14.12 17.57
C LEU A 20 -5.56 -13.16 16.43
N LEU A 21 -4.71 -13.08 15.42
CA LEU A 21 -4.87 -12.27 14.23
C LEU A 21 -5.12 -13.19 13.03
N SER A 22 -6.12 -12.86 12.22
CA SER A 22 -6.45 -13.66 11.04
C SER A 22 -5.33 -13.65 10.00
N PRO A 23 -5.27 -14.67 9.12
CA PRO A 23 -4.34 -14.76 7.98
C PRO A 23 -4.15 -13.46 7.20
N CYS A 24 -5.25 -12.76 6.92
CA CYS A 24 -5.27 -11.53 6.14
C CYS A 24 -5.05 -10.27 6.97
N GLY A 25 -4.86 -10.39 8.29
CA GLY A 25 -4.67 -9.27 9.22
C GLY A 25 -5.92 -8.44 9.49
N SER A 26 -7.06 -8.71 8.83
CA SER A 26 -8.25 -7.85 8.90
C SER A 26 -9.15 -8.07 10.11
N GLU A 27 -8.98 -9.19 10.81
CA GLU A 27 -9.77 -9.57 11.98
C GLU A 27 -8.86 -10.02 13.12
N TYR A 28 -9.30 -9.77 14.35
CA TYR A 28 -8.63 -10.26 15.54
C TYR A 28 -9.63 -10.83 16.56
N LEU A 29 -9.15 -11.77 17.35
CA LEU A 29 -9.81 -12.32 18.52
C LEU A 29 -8.91 -12.04 19.73
N TYR A 30 -9.44 -11.32 20.72
CA TYR A 30 -8.79 -11.13 22.01
C TYR A 30 -9.43 -12.04 23.04
N GLU A 31 -8.63 -12.75 23.82
CA GLU A 31 -9.06 -13.59 24.93
C GLU A 31 -8.46 -13.05 26.22
N ALA A 32 -9.32 -12.67 27.16
CA ALA A 32 -8.90 -12.18 28.46
C ALA A 32 -8.29 -13.32 29.30
N ALA A 33 -7.35 -12.95 30.18
CA ALA A 33 -6.81 -13.89 31.13
C ALA A 33 -7.89 -14.38 32.10
N LEU A 34 -7.90 -15.67 32.41
CA LEU A 34 -8.76 -16.21 33.44
C LEU A 34 -8.22 -15.82 34.83
N PRO A 35 -9.08 -15.33 35.75
CA PRO A 35 -8.69 -15.12 37.14
C PRO A 35 -8.13 -16.40 37.77
N ALA A 36 -7.22 -16.28 38.74
CA ALA A 36 -6.66 -17.44 39.43
C ALA A 36 -7.72 -18.30 40.16
N ALA A 37 -8.85 -17.69 40.53
CA ALA A 37 -9.99 -18.36 41.16
C ALA A 37 -11.04 -18.88 40.14
N ALA A 38 -10.80 -18.73 38.84
CA ALA A 38 -11.73 -19.17 37.81
C ALA A 38 -11.81 -20.70 37.76
N HIS A 39 -13.01 -21.21 37.48
CA HIS A 39 -13.22 -22.64 37.34
C HIS A 39 -12.52 -23.16 36.06
N PRO A 40 -11.94 -24.38 36.04
CA PRO A 40 -11.19 -24.89 34.87
C PRO A 40 -11.99 -24.97 33.56
N LEU A 41 -13.32 -25.08 33.65
CA LEU A 41 -14.23 -25.08 32.50
C LEU A 41 -14.81 -23.70 32.17
N GLN A 42 -14.43 -22.66 32.90
CA GLN A 42 -14.93 -21.32 32.66
C GLN A 42 -14.35 -20.79 31.34
N PRO A 43 -15.20 -20.39 30.38
CA PRO A 43 -14.71 -19.83 29.13
C PRO A 43 -14.04 -18.48 29.40
N ALA A 44 -12.90 -18.24 28.75
CA ALA A 44 -12.29 -16.92 28.73
C ALA A 44 -13.23 -15.92 28.07
N GLN A 45 -13.25 -14.68 28.56
CA GLN A 45 -13.99 -13.62 27.89
C GLN A 45 -13.31 -13.31 26.56
N THR A 46 -14.01 -13.53 25.45
CA THR A 46 -13.48 -13.32 24.11
C THR A 46 -14.13 -12.13 23.42
N THR A 47 -13.36 -11.36 22.67
CA THR A 47 -13.85 -10.28 21.80
C THR A 47 -13.32 -10.48 20.40
N ARG A 48 -14.20 -10.63 19.41
CA ARG A 48 -13.84 -10.72 17.99
C ARG A 48 -14.27 -9.44 17.27
N GLN A 49 -13.34 -8.80 16.57
CA GLN A 49 -13.61 -7.57 15.84
C GLN A 49 -12.74 -7.46 14.58
N ARG A 50 -13.17 -6.60 13.64
CA ARG A 50 -12.29 -6.17 12.55
C ARG A 50 -11.25 -5.20 13.08
N VAL A 51 -10.02 -5.33 12.59
CA VAL A 51 -8.90 -4.47 12.96
C VAL A 51 -9.20 -2.99 12.72
N ALA A 52 -9.90 -2.66 11.63
CA ALA A 52 -10.32 -1.30 11.30
C ALA A 52 -11.22 -0.62 12.35
N PHE A 53 -11.83 -1.39 13.27
CA PHE A 53 -12.70 -0.91 14.35
C PHE A 53 -12.13 -1.21 15.75
N VAL A 54 -10.81 -1.44 15.85
CA VAL A 54 -10.16 -1.69 17.14
C VAL A 54 -10.42 -0.55 18.13
N VAL A 55 -10.78 -0.91 19.36
CA VAL A 55 -10.93 0.04 20.47
C VAL A 55 -9.57 0.41 21.06
N SER A 56 -9.46 1.58 21.68
CA SER A 56 -8.20 2.09 22.25
C SER A 56 -7.50 1.09 23.18
N ALA A 57 -8.26 0.32 23.96
CA ALA A 57 -7.74 -0.67 24.91
C ALA A 57 -6.85 -1.76 24.28
N TYR A 58 -7.06 -2.10 23.01
CA TYR A 58 -6.34 -3.17 22.32
C TYR A 58 -5.44 -2.66 21.18
N ARG A 59 -5.41 -1.35 20.94
CA ARG A 59 -4.78 -0.76 19.76
C ARG A 59 -3.28 -1.01 19.71
N GLU A 60 -2.58 -0.81 20.81
CA GLU A 60 -1.12 -1.00 20.90
C GLU A 60 -0.70 -2.47 20.77
N GLN A 61 -1.48 -3.37 21.37
CA GLN A 61 -1.28 -4.81 21.27
C GLN A 61 -1.47 -5.27 19.81
N LEU A 62 -2.55 -4.80 19.18
CA LEU A 62 -2.88 -5.15 17.81
C LEU A 62 -1.88 -4.59 16.80
N LEU A 63 -1.41 -3.35 16.99
CA LEU A 63 -0.38 -2.74 16.13
C LEU A 63 0.92 -3.56 16.16
N ARG A 64 1.37 -3.99 17.34
CA ARG A 64 2.55 -4.85 17.46
C ARG A 64 2.36 -6.20 16.79
N ALA A 65 1.17 -6.80 16.88
CA ALA A 65 0.86 -8.05 16.20
C ALA A 65 0.86 -7.90 14.67
N LEU A 66 0.30 -6.78 14.17
CA LEU A 66 0.32 -6.44 12.74
C LEU A 66 1.73 -6.19 12.23
N ASP A 67 2.56 -5.48 12.98
CA ASP A 67 3.95 -5.21 12.61
C ASP A 67 4.75 -6.51 12.51
N PHE A 68 4.57 -7.41 13.49
CA PHE A 68 5.16 -8.74 13.44
C PHE A 68 4.68 -9.51 12.21
N ARG A 69 3.37 -9.60 11.96
CA ARG A 69 2.82 -10.28 10.76
C ARG A 69 3.41 -9.70 9.47
N ASN A 70 3.36 -8.38 9.32
CA ASN A 70 3.76 -7.68 8.11
C ASN A 70 5.26 -7.77 7.82
N THR A 71 6.08 -8.06 8.85
CA THR A 71 7.52 -8.32 8.67
C THR A 71 7.78 -9.60 7.88
N PHE A 72 6.89 -10.60 7.97
CA PHE A 72 7.10 -11.93 7.39
C PHE A 72 6.10 -12.32 6.31
N SER A 73 4.93 -11.66 6.23
CA SER A 73 3.92 -11.97 5.23
C SER A 73 4.24 -11.36 3.87
N SER A 74 4.06 -12.15 2.82
CA SER A 74 4.19 -11.70 1.42
C SER A 74 3.21 -10.58 1.05
N ARG A 75 2.09 -10.47 1.77
CA ARG A 75 1.04 -9.48 1.54
C ARG A 75 0.74 -8.75 2.85
N PRO A 76 1.40 -7.61 3.13
CA PRO A 76 1.18 -6.87 4.36
C PRO A 76 -0.25 -6.29 4.39
N TYR A 77 -0.85 -6.25 5.58
CA TYR A 77 -2.14 -5.61 5.80
C TYR A 77 -1.92 -4.23 6.41
N LEU A 78 -2.35 -3.18 5.71
CA LEU A 78 -2.09 -1.77 6.08
C LEU A 78 -3.38 -0.97 6.29
N PRO A 79 -4.08 -1.16 7.42
CA PRO A 79 -5.33 -0.47 7.72
C PRO A 79 -5.10 1.02 8.04
N SER A 80 -5.51 1.91 7.12
CA SER A 80 -5.30 3.36 7.20
C SER A 80 -5.84 4.02 8.48
N ARG A 81 -6.93 3.50 9.08
CA ARG A 81 -7.52 4.03 10.33
C ARG A 81 -6.73 3.66 11.59
N VAL A 82 -5.97 2.58 11.54
CA VAL A 82 -5.25 2.02 12.70
C VAL A 82 -3.81 2.49 12.71
N ILE A 83 -3.17 2.56 11.53
CA ILE A 83 -1.79 3.02 11.38
C ILE A 83 -1.70 4.52 11.74
N PRO A 84 -0.85 4.90 12.73
CA PRO A 84 -0.59 6.29 13.06
C PRO A 84 -0.10 7.08 11.84
N PRO A 85 -0.52 8.35 11.67
CA PRO A 85 -0.14 9.15 10.51
C PRO A 85 1.38 9.35 10.41
N GLU A 86 2.11 9.37 11.52
CA GLU A 86 3.57 9.48 11.58
C GLU A 86 4.27 8.29 10.93
N ARG A 87 3.60 7.12 10.91
CA ARG A 87 4.09 5.90 10.27
C ARG A 87 3.68 5.79 8.81
N LYS A 88 2.78 6.66 8.34
CA LYS A 88 2.43 6.75 6.92
C LYS A 88 3.50 7.58 6.23
N LYS A 89 4.42 6.92 5.53
CA LYS A 89 5.30 7.63 4.60
C LYS A 89 4.45 8.07 3.41
N ILE A 90 3.90 9.28 3.50
CA ILE A 90 3.26 9.94 2.36
C ILE A 90 4.42 10.26 1.40
N LEU A 91 4.61 9.42 0.39
CA LEU A 91 5.60 9.65 -0.68
C LEU A 91 5.14 10.75 -1.67
N LEU A 92 4.00 11.39 -1.40
CA LEU A 92 3.45 12.45 -2.22
C LEU A 92 4.16 13.77 -1.88
N SER A 93 5.28 14.00 -2.54
CA SER A 93 5.82 15.35 -2.68
C SER A 93 5.04 16.04 -3.81
N ASP A 94 4.73 17.33 -3.68
CA ASP A 94 4.29 18.14 -4.82
C ASP A 94 5.48 18.20 -5.80
N ILE A 95 5.56 17.22 -6.69
CA ILE A 95 6.65 17.11 -7.67
C ILE A 95 6.38 18.14 -8.76
N VAL A 96 6.96 19.32 -8.59
CA VAL A 96 6.88 20.43 -9.56
C VAL A 96 7.87 20.23 -10.71
N GLU A 97 8.98 19.53 -10.46
CA GLU A 97 10.05 19.31 -11.43
C GLU A 97 10.62 17.89 -11.28
N ILE A 98 10.90 17.24 -12.41
CA ILE A 98 11.41 15.88 -12.50
C ILE A 98 12.77 15.92 -13.20
N LYS A 99 13.78 15.31 -12.59
CA LYS A 99 15.12 15.23 -13.19
C LYS A 99 15.27 13.94 -13.98
N TRP A 100 15.33 14.07 -15.30
CA TRP A 100 15.62 12.95 -16.19
C TRP A 100 17.12 12.68 -16.26
N PRO A 101 17.53 11.41 -16.42
CA PRO A 101 18.92 11.05 -16.54
C PRO A 101 19.49 11.54 -17.89
N ASP A 102 20.76 11.95 -17.90
CA ASP A 102 21.42 12.43 -19.11
C ASP A 102 21.61 11.25 -20.10
N PRO A 103 21.13 11.37 -21.35
CA PRO A 103 21.25 10.32 -22.36
C PRO A 103 22.67 9.81 -22.62
N ALA A 104 23.69 10.65 -22.41
CA ALA A 104 25.09 10.32 -22.65
C ALA A 104 25.73 9.53 -21.50
N THR A 105 25.11 9.53 -20.32
CA THR A 105 25.66 8.89 -19.10
C THR A 105 24.75 7.79 -18.53
N ALA A 106 23.50 7.75 -18.96
CA ALA A 106 22.55 6.75 -18.53
C ALA A 106 22.71 5.48 -19.37
N ASP A 107 22.78 4.33 -18.71
CA ASP A 107 22.45 3.04 -19.33
C ASP A 107 20.96 3.08 -19.72
N LEU A 108 20.66 3.71 -20.87
CA LEU A 108 19.32 3.82 -21.45
C LEU A 108 18.77 2.46 -21.93
N THR A 109 19.56 1.40 -21.82
CA THR A 109 19.29 0.00 -22.17
C THR A 109 18.49 -0.74 -21.10
N ARG A 110 17.44 -0.12 -20.53
CA ARG A 110 16.41 -0.90 -19.84
C ARG A 110 15.31 -1.26 -20.83
N CYS A 111 15.69 -2.09 -21.80
CA CYS A 111 14.72 -2.85 -22.59
C CYS A 111 14.01 -3.79 -21.62
N LEU A 112 12.71 -3.62 -21.50
CA LEU A 112 11.85 -4.60 -20.85
C LEU A 112 11.80 -5.85 -21.75
N ASP A 113 11.50 -7.00 -21.16
CA ASP A 113 11.53 -8.30 -21.84
C ASP A 113 10.62 -8.39 -23.08
N ASN A 114 9.69 -7.43 -23.22
CA ASN A 114 8.77 -7.27 -24.34
C ASN A 114 9.25 -6.27 -25.41
N GLY A 115 10.51 -5.87 -25.41
CA GLY A 115 11.10 -4.95 -26.39
C GLY A 115 10.75 -3.47 -26.17
N SER A 116 9.91 -3.13 -25.19
CA SER A 116 9.65 -1.73 -24.81
C SER A 116 10.80 -1.15 -23.98
N VAL A 117 10.99 0.17 -24.01
CA VAL A 117 12.05 0.85 -23.26
C VAL A 117 11.45 1.58 -22.07
N LYS A 118 12.01 1.40 -20.86
CA LYS A 118 11.62 2.18 -19.67
C LYS A 118 12.77 3.08 -19.21
N ILE A 119 12.54 4.39 -19.24
CA ILE A 119 13.43 5.40 -18.66
C ILE A 119 12.81 5.85 -17.33
N SER A 120 13.60 5.83 -16.25
CA SER A 120 13.16 6.32 -14.93
C SER A 120 13.85 7.65 -14.61
N SER A 121 13.13 8.57 -13.97
CA SER A 121 13.74 9.78 -13.43
C SER A 121 14.77 9.44 -12.34
N ILE A 122 15.72 10.35 -12.12
CA ILE A 122 16.80 10.19 -11.12
C ILE A 122 16.22 10.00 -9.71
N ASP A 123 15.10 10.69 -9.44
CA ASP A 123 14.36 10.64 -8.17
C ASP A 123 13.36 9.47 -8.09
N GLY A 124 13.12 8.75 -9.18
CA GLY A 124 12.20 7.62 -9.28
C GLY A 124 10.71 8.00 -9.26
N TYR A 125 10.37 9.29 -9.33
CA TYR A 125 8.98 9.74 -9.29
C TYR A 125 8.24 9.70 -10.63
N ALA A 126 8.98 9.54 -11.73
CA ALA A 126 8.42 9.44 -13.06
C ALA A 126 9.12 8.38 -13.91
N HIS A 127 8.35 7.85 -14.84
CA HIS A 127 8.76 6.84 -15.79
C HIS A 127 8.26 7.19 -17.18
N LEU A 128 9.13 7.11 -18.17
CA LEU A 128 8.79 7.18 -19.57
C LEU A 128 8.93 5.79 -20.18
N TYR A 129 7.89 5.35 -20.87
CA TYR A 129 7.84 4.08 -21.58
C TYR A 129 7.75 4.36 -23.07
N LEU A 130 8.61 3.78 -23.87
CA LEU A 130 8.49 3.73 -25.32
C LEU A 130 8.02 2.34 -25.72
N SER A 131 7.01 2.27 -26.57
CA SER A 131 6.54 1.00 -27.13
C SER A 131 7.63 0.30 -27.92
N GLU A 132 7.47 -1.00 -28.14
CA GLU A 132 8.44 -1.82 -28.89
C GLU A 132 8.77 -1.23 -30.28
N LEU A 133 7.76 -0.70 -30.97
CA LEU A 133 7.93 -0.05 -32.27
C LEU A 133 8.38 1.41 -32.18
N GLN A 134 8.54 1.95 -30.96
CA GLN A 134 8.89 3.35 -30.67
C GLN A 134 7.95 4.39 -31.32
N GLN A 135 6.74 3.98 -31.69
CA GLN A 135 5.72 4.84 -32.29
C GLN A 135 4.84 5.53 -31.24
N GLU A 136 4.83 5.00 -30.03
CA GLU A 136 4.05 5.52 -28.92
C GLU A 136 4.93 5.62 -27.69
N PHE A 137 4.73 6.66 -26.90
CA PHE A 137 5.31 6.73 -25.57
C PHE A 137 4.26 7.08 -24.51
N THR A 138 4.45 6.52 -23.33
CA THR A 138 3.62 6.78 -22.14
C THR A 138 4.49 7.37 -21.05
N VAL A 139 4.02 8.44 -20.42
CA VAL A 139 4.65 9.00 -19.22
C VAL A 139 3.77 8.70 -18.02
N GLU A 140 4.35 8.04 -17.02
CA GLU A 140 3.79 7.86 -15.69
C GLU A 140 4.52 8.81 -14.73
N PHE A 141 3.78 9.58 -13.94
CA PHE A 141 4.36 10.41 -12.89
C PHE A 141 3.41 10.50 -11.69
N LEU A 142 3.99 10.62 -10.50
CA LEU A 142 3.25 10.84 -9.27
C LEU A 142 2.89 12.33 -9.15
N CYS A 143 1.60 12.64 -9.02
CA CYS A 143 1.11 14.03 -8.87
C CYS A 143 0.01 14.12 -7.81
N LYS A 144 -0.04 15.23 -7.07
CA LYS A 144 -1.13 15.51 -6.12
C LYS A 144 -2.37 15.99 -6.87
N VAL A 145 -3.34 15.09 -7.08
CA VAL A 145 -4.64 15.44 -7.66
C VAL A 145 -5.63 15.67 -6.52
N SER A 146 -5.54 16.84 -5.88
CA SER A 146 -6.37 17.35 -4.75
C SER A 146 -6.39 16.53 -3.43
N GLU A 147 -6.64 17.22 -2.31
CA GLU A 147 -6.82 16.60 -0.99
C GLU A 147 -8.19 15.91 -0.94
N THR A 148 -8.19 14.58 -0.98
CA THR A 148 -9.37 13.79 -0.63
C THR A 148 -9.16 13.13 0.74
N ASP A 149 -10.21 13.12 1.57
CA ASP A 149 -10.25 12.67 2.98
C ASP A 149 -10.01 11.15 3.20
N GLY A 150 -9.01 10.56 2.56
CA GLY A 150 -8.52 9.22 2.87
C GLY A 150 -9.51 8.07 2.61
N ARG A 151 -10.50 8.25 1.72
CA ARG A 151 -11.33 7.14 1.23
C ARG A 151 -10.61 6.46 0.07
N GLU A 152 -9.97 5.33 0.35
CA GLU A 152 -9.48 4.42 -0.69
C GLU A 152 -10.67 3.93 -1.53
N MET A 153 -10.70 4.33 -2.80
CA MET A 153 -11.65 3.88 -3.81
C MET A 153 -10.82 3.28 -4.96
N LEU A 154 -11.33 2.23 -5.62
CA LEU A 154 -10.70 1.69 -6.82
C LEU A 154 -10.38 2.83 -7.80
N PRO A 155 -9.29 2.76 -8.60
CA PRO A 155 -8.96 3.83 -9.54
C PRO A 155 -10.12 4.04 -10.53
N VAL A 156 -10.85 5.13 -10.37
CA VAL A 156 -11.90 5.57 -11.29
C VAL A 156 -11.31 6.61 -12.22
N LEU A 157 -11.59 6.50 -13.52
CA LEU A 157 -11.24 7.52 -14.50
C LEU A 157 -11.97 8.83 -14.14
N LEU A 158 -11.20 9.85 -13.72
CA LEU A 158 -11.73 11.16 -13.36
C LEU A 158 -11.79 12.10 -14.56
N HIS A 159 -10.76 12.08 -15.40
CA HIS A 159 -10.68 12.98 -16.55
C HIS A 159 -9.95 12.31 -17.71
N GLU A 160 -10.48 12.48 -18.91
CA GLU A 160 -9.79 12.13 -20.16
C GLU A 160 -9.81 13.36 -21.06
N LYS A 161 -8.63 13.72 -21.58
CA LYS A 161 -8.47 14.77 -22.57
C LYS A 161 -7.67 14.25 -23.75
N VAL A 162 -8.35 14.09 -24.88
CA VAL A 162 -7.72 13.78 -26.15
C VAL A 162 -7.27 15.08 -26.81
N ILE A 163 -6.00 15.14 -27.19
CA ILE A 163 -5.39 16.23 -27.95
C ILE A 163 -5.08 15.67 -29.35
N PRO A 164 -5.87 16.03 -30.37
CA PRO A 164 -5.68 15.52 -31.73
C PRO A 164 -4.25 15.70 -32.22
N SER A 165 -3.67 14.65 -32.82
CA SER A 165 -2.30 14.63 -33.34
C SER A 165 -1.17 14.73 -32.30
N ILE A 166 -1.49 14.79 -31.01
CA ILE A 166 -0.49 14.86 -29.93
C ILE A 166 -0.63 13.66 -29.00
N GLY A 167 -1.84 13.33 -28.52
CA GLY A 167 -2.01 12.24 -27.56
C GLY A 167 -3.29 12.31 -26.74
N ARG A 168 -3.34 11.57 -25.64
CA ARG A 168 -4.41 11.61 -24.63
C ARG A 168 -3.82 11.72 -23.22
N LEU A 169 -4.45 12.54 -22.39
CA LEU A 169 -4.19 12.65 -20.96
C LEU A 169 -5.33 11.98 -20.20
N ILE A 170 -5.01 11.10 -19.26
CA ILE A 170 -5.94 10.32 -18.47
C ILE A 170 -5.60 10.55 -16.99
N VAL A 171 -6.58 10.91 -16.17
CA VAL A 171 -6.43 11.15 -14.73
C VAL A 171 -7.33 10.18 -13.97
N TYR A 172 -6.77 9.46 -13.00
CA TYR A 172 -7.48 8.52 -12.14
C TYR A 172 -7.67 9.05 -10.71
N SER A 173 -8.64 8.46 -10.00
CA SER A 173 -8.97 8.81 -8.61
C SER A 173 -7.95 8.35 -7.58
N ASP A 174 -7.00 7.51 -7.97
CA ASP A 174 -5.82 7.15 -7.16
C ASP A 174 -4.66 8.14 -7.38
N HIS A 175 -4.95 9.31 -7.95
CA HIS A 175 -4.01 10.39 -8.24
C HIS A 175 -2.94 10.03 -9.30
N LYS A 176 -3.15 8.96 -10.06
CA LYS A 176 -2.30 8.66 -11.23
C LYS A 176 -2.75 9.45 -12.44
N VAL A 177 -1.79 10.01 -13.16
CA VAL A 177 -2.00 10.64 -14.46
C VAL A 177 -1.19 9.87 -15.49
N HIS A 178 -1.87 9.39 -16.54
CA HIS A 178 -1.26 8.76 -17.69
C HIS A 178 -1.34 9.72 -18.87
N ALA A 179 -0.19 10.04 -19.45
CA ALA A 179 -0.13 10.78 -20.71
C ALA A 179 0.39 9.83 -21.79
N VAL A 180 -0.41 9.59 -22.83
CA VAL A 180 -0.05 8.77 -23.98
C VAL A 180 0.09 9.70 -25.17
N PHE A 181 1.25 9.71 -25.81
CA PHE A 181 1.51 10.56 -26.97
C PHE A 181 1.86 9.69 -28.17
N GLY A 182 1.30 10.05 -29.33
CA GLY A 182 1.66 9.43 -30.61
C GLY A 182 2.78 10.22 -31.25
N ILE A 183 3.80 9.53 -31.75
CA ILE A 183 4.83 10.16 -32.60
C ILE A 183 4.31 10.05 -34.04
N GLY A 184 3.88 11.18 -34.59
CA GLY A 184 3.46 11.33 -36.00
C GLY A 184 4.61 11.73 -36.90
#